data_AF-A0A9D3UIE8-F1
#
_entry.id   AF-A0A9D3UIE8-F1
#
_cell.length_a   1.000
_cell.length_b   1.000
_cell.length_c   1.000
_cell.angle_alpha   90.00
_cell.angle_beta   90.00
_cell.angle_gamma   90.00
#
_symmetry.space_group_name_H-M   'P 1'
#
loop_
_entity.id
_entity.type
_entity.pdbx_description
1 polymer ?
#
loop_
_entity_poly.entity_id
_entity_poly.type
_entity_poly.pdbx_seq_one_letter_code
_entity_poly.pdbx_strand_id
1 'polypeptide(L)'
;MEYLFAVPIKQNPHMLLLMPFQAKGDDIEGNRNAESIMLDEQTLQRDLQITIEEENYAEAAKIKDELRVLHEDSKALVLIANFGFYDAFRRGDLAMMQNLWVKGDDVCCVHPGGNGISGYDSIMKSWKIVWMNFEFPLEIKLKNVRVHVRGDFGYVTCMELVKTTKGSNWGSQFVINVFERINGQWHICIHQAS
;
A
#
# COMPACT_ATOMS: atom_id res chain seq x y z
N MET A 1 34.79 2.55 -31.90
CA MET A 1 33.54 1.80 -31.66
C MET A 1 33.51 1.57 -30.16
N GLU A 2 32.60 2.13 -29.37
CA GLU A 2 31.14 2.04 -29.47
C GLU A 2 30.44 3.35 -29.05
N TYR A 3 29.21 3.50 -29.55
CA TYR A 3 28.36 4.67 -29.46
C TYR A 3 27.71 4.84 -28.08
N LEU A 4 27.83 6.03 -27.49
CA LEU A 4 26.98 6.54 -26.42
C LEU A 4 25.67 7.08 -27.02
N PHE A 5 24.56 6.36 -26.84
CA PHE A 5 23.22 6.91 -27.02
C PHE A 5 22.69 7.39 -25.68
N ALA A 6 22.65 8.71 -25.50
CA ALA A 6 21.90 9.36 -24.43
C ALA A 6 20.41 9.29 -24.76
N VAL A 7 19.62 8.69 -23.87
CA VAL A 7 18.15 8.70 -23.94
C VAL A 7 17.65 9.93 -23.16
N PRO A 8 16.79 10.79 -23.74
CA PRO A 8 16.27 11.94 -23.03
C PRO A 8 15.16 11.52 -22.05
N ILE A 9 15.34 11.88 -20.78
CA ILE A 9 14.33 11.75 -19.72
C ILE A 9 13.21 12.75 -20.03
N LYS A 10 12.04 12.27 -20.45
CA LYS A 10 10.83 13.10 -20.49
C LYS A 10 10.39 13.39 -19.06
N GLN A 11 10.43 14.67 -18.69
CA GLN A 11 9.85 15.16 -17.44
C GLN A 11 8.33 14.95 -17.48
N ASN A 12 7.82 14.18 -16.52
CA ASN A 12 6.39 13.97 -16.32
C ASN A 12 5.84 15.13 -15.45
N PRO A 13 4.87 15.93 -15.92
CA PRO A 13 4.45 17.15 -15.23
C PRO A 13 3.61 16.92 -13.96
N HIS A 14 3.34 15.67 -13.57
CA HIS A 14 2.57 15.35 -12.35
C HIS A 14 3.40 15.06 -11.10
N MET A 15 4.73 15.18 -11.17
CA MET A 15 5.59 14.94 -10.01
C MET A 15 5.84 16.23 -9.20
N LEU A 16 4.80 16.76 -8.56
CA LEU A 16 4.91 17.89 -7.63
C LEU A 16 4.96 17.42 -6.17
N LEU A 17 6.15 17.59 -5.60
CA LEU A 17 6.53 17.76 -4.19
C LEU A 17 5.93 16.81 -3.12
N LEU A 18 6.75 15.85 -2.68
CA LEU A 18 6.73 15.38 -1.29
C LEU A 18 7.45 16.42 -0.43
N MET A 19 6.71 17.19 0.38
CA MET A 19 7.25 17.95 1.51
C MET A 19 7.13 17.15 2.82
N PRO A 20 8.04 17.35 3.78
CA PRO A 20 7.99 16.69 5.08
C PRO A 20 6.82 17.19 5.93
N PHE A 21 6.14 16.24 6.56
CA PHE A 21 4.97 16.41 7.43
C PHE A 21 5.29 17.31 8.64
N GLN A 22 4.64 18.47 8.75
CA GLN A 22 4.50 19.22 9.99
C GLN A 22 3.02 19.36 10.31
N ALA A 23 2.63 18.84 11.49
CA ALA A 23 1.26 18.86 11.97
C ALA A 23 0.93 20.18 12.68
N LYS A 24 -0.09 20.88 12.19
CA LYS A 24 -1.21 21.45 12.97
C LYS A 24 -2.12 22.31 12.07
N GLY A 25 -3.43 22.08 12.19
CA GLY A 25 -4.49 22.90 11.62
C GLY A 25 -5.68 22.02 11.26
N ASP A 26 -6.77 22.16 12.01
CA ASP A 26 -8.08 21.62 11.64
C ASP A 26 -8.47 22.19 10.28
N ASP A 27 -8.73 21.36 9.26
CA ASP A 27 -9.47 21.76 8.05
C ASP A 27 -10.04 20.54 7.28
N ILE A 28 -11.29 20.69 6.86
CA ILE A 28 -12.21 19.70 6.25
C ILE A 28 -11.88 19.45 4.75
N GLU A 29 -10.62 19.54 4.35
CA GLU A 29 -10.25 19.56 2.92
C GLU A 29 -9.74 18.22 2.35
N GLY A 30 -9.62 17.18 3.18
CA GLY A 30 -9.11 15.87 2.78
C GLY A 30 -10.11 14.90 2.14
N ASN A 31 -11.43 15.16 2.25
CA ASN A 31 -12.46 14.20 1.82
C ASN A 31 -12.67 14.14 0.30
N ARG A 32 -12.43 15.24 -0.42
CA ARG A 32 -12.77 15.35 -1.86
C ARG A 32 -11.92 14.46 -2.77
N ASN A 33 -10.70 14.11 -2.35
CA ASN A 33 -9.74 13.46 -3.25
C ASN A 33 -9.93 11.92 -3.32
N ALA A 34 -10.39 11.27 -2.25
CA ALA A 34 -10.67 9.83 -2.26
C ALA A 34 -12.01 9.50 -2.92
N GLU A 35 -13.07 10.24 -2.57
CA GLU A 35 -14.38 10.12 -3.21
C GLU A 35 -14.27 10.36 -4.73
N SER A 36 -13.43 11.31 -5.16
CA SER A 36 -13.15 11.57 -6.58
C SER A 36 -12.62 10.32 -7.27
N ILE A 37 -11.53 9.69 -6.80
CA ILE A 37 -10.87 8.63 -7.59
C ILE A 37 -11.73 7.36 -7.72
N MET A 38 -12.51 6.99 -6.69
CA MET A 38 -13.47 5.87 -6.81
C MET A 38 -14.59 6.16 -7.79
N LEU A 39 -15.15 7.36 -7.65
CA LEU A 39 -16.18 7.84 -8.55
C LEU A 39 -15.62 7.91 -9.97
N ASP A 40 -14.34 8.28 -10.13
CA ASP A 40 -13.63 8.35 -11.40
C ASP A 40 -13.41 6.95 -12.00
N GLU A 41 -12.94 5.95 -11.24
CA GLU A 41 -12.77 4.58 -11.77
C GLU A 41 -14.12 3.96 -12.18
N GLN A 42 -15.16 4.07 -11.34
CA GLN A 42 -16.48 3.53 -11.65
C GLN A 42 -17.14 4.26 -12.83
N THR A 43 -16.97 5.57 -12.90
CA THR A 43 -17.47 6.39 -14.03
C THR A 43 -16.77 5.99 -15.31
N LEU A 44 -15.44 5.92 -15.31
CA LEU A 44 -14.67 5.48 -16.48
C LEU A 44 -15.02 4.04 -16.90
N GLN A 45 -15.26 3.12 -15.96
CA GLN A 45 -15.71 1.77 -16.29
C GLN A 45 -17.10 1.76 -16.95
N ARG A 46 -18.02 2.59 -16.45
CA ARG A 46 -19.36 2.75 -17.03
C ARG A 46 -19.29 3.39 -18.42
N ASP A 47 -18.52 4.44 -18.57
CA ASP A 47 -18.35 5.16 -19.83
C ASP A 47 -17.67 4.29 -20.89
N LEU A 48 -16.72 3.44 -20.47
CA LEU A 48 -16.12 2.43 -21.34
C LEU A 48 -17.17 1.45 -21.86
N GLN A 49 -18.06 0.97 -20.99
CA GLN A 49 -19.13 0.05 -21.40
C GLN A 49 -20.08 0.71 -22.41
N ILE A 50 -20.50 1.96 -22.13
CA ILE A 50 -21.37 2.73 -23.02
C ILE A 50 -20.71 2.96 -24.39
N THR A 51 -19.46 3.41 -24.42
CA THR A 51 -18.74 3.69 -25.69
C THR A 51 -18.48 2.43 -26.52
N ILE A 52 -18.31 1.26 -25.89
CA ILE A 52 -18.26 -0.02 -26.60
C ILE A 52 -19.62 -0.37 -27.22
N GLU A 53 -20.71 -0.18 -26.47
CA GLU A 53 -22.08 -0.42 -26.96
C GLU A 53 -22.46 0.51 -28.12
N GLU A 54 -21.95 1.75 -28.10
CA GLU A 54 -22.10 2.74 -29.18
C GLU A 54 -21.13 2.52 -30.36
N GLU A 55 -20.32 1.45 -30.34
CA GLU A 55 -19.27 1.14 -31.33
C GLU A 55 -18.26 2.28 -31.52
N ASN A 56 -18.13 3.18 -30.55
CA ASN A 56 -17.15 4.25 -30.54
C ASN A 56 -15.80 3.75 -30.01
N TYR A 57 -15.16 2.90 -30.80
CA TYR A 57 -13.91 2.24 -30.42
C TYR A 57 -12.74 3.22 -30.20
N ALA A 58 -12.77 4.39 -30.84
CA ALA A 58 -11.74 5.41 -30.66
C ALA A 58 -11.81 6.03 -29.25
N GLU A 59 -13.01 6.29 -28.74
CA GLU A 59 -13.20 6.80 -27.38
C GLU A 59 -12.99 5.71 -26.33
N ALA A 60 -13.50 4.50 -26.59
CA ALA A 60 -13.26 3.33 -25.73
C ALA A 60 -11.76 3.05 -25.53
N ALA A 61 -10.93 3.25 -26.57
CA ALA A 61 -9.49 3.11 -26.46
C ALA A 61 -8.85 4.13 -25.50
N LYS A 62 -9.31 5.39 -25.51
CA LYS A 62 -8.82 6.44 -24.59
C LYS A 62 -9.19 6.13 -23.14
N ILE A 63 -10.47 5.81 -22.89
CA ILE A 63 -10.97 5.48 -21.56
C ILE A 63 -10.21 4.28 -20.98
N LYS A 64 -9.92 3.27 -21.82
CA LYS A 64 -9.11 2.11 -21.42
C LYS A 64 -7.68 2.50 -21.03
N ASP A 65 -7.06 3.43 -21.74
CA ASP A 65 -5.73 3.92 -21.38
C ASP A 65 -5.75 4.72 -20.07
N GLU A 66 -6.76 5.55 -19.85
CA GLU A 66 -6.95 6.29 -18.58
C GLU A 66 -7.15 5.35 -17.39
N LEU A 67 -8.03 4.34 -17.53
CA LEU A 67 -8.22 3.29 -16.52
C LEU A 67 -6.92 2.55 -16.21
N ARG A 68 -6.11 2.27 -17.24
CA ARG A 68 -4.81 1.61 -17.07
C ARG A 68 -3.87 2.48 -16.24
N VAL A 69 -3.79 3.78 -16.52
CA VAL A 69 -2.95 4.72 -15.76
C VAL A 69 -3.39 4.78 -14.30
N LEU A 70 -4.68 5.00 -14.06
CA LEU A 70 -5.26 5.07 -12.71
C LEU A 70 -5.00 3.79 -11.90
N HIS A 71 -5.10 2.63 -12.55
CA HIS A 71 -4.84 1.33 -11.92
C HIS A 71 -3.36 1.13 -11.57
N GLU A 72 -2.44 1.51 -12.46
CA GLU A 72 -1.00 1.41 -12.19
C GLU A 72 -0.55 2.39 -11.10
N ASP A 73 -1.08 3.62 -11.08
CA ASP A 73 -0.82 4.58 -10.01
C ASP A 73 -1.30 4.06 -8.66
N SER A 74 -2.50 3.49 -8.62
CA SER A 74 -3.06 2.92 -7.39
C SER A 74 -2.23 1.74 -6.87
N LYS A 75 -1.76 0.85 -7.76
CA LYS A 75 -0.82 -0.23 -7.38
C LYS A 75 0.49 0.31 -6.83
N ALA A 76 1.05 1.36 -7.45
CA ALA A 76 2.28 1.97 -6.98
C ALA A 76 2.12 2.54 -5.56
N LEU A 77 1.00 3.21 -5.30
CA LEU A 77 0.69 3.76 -3.97
C LEU A 77 0.51 2.67 -2.90
N VAL A 78 -0.14 1.54 -3.23
CA VAL A 78 -0.25 0.39 -2.32
C VAL A 78 1.13 -0.23 -2.03
N LEU A 79 2.00 -0.34 -3.04
CA LEU A 79 3.37 -0.81 -2.84
C LEU A 79 4.19 0.15 -1.95
N ILE A 80 3.98 1.46 -2.07
CA ILE A 80 4.60 2.47 -1.19
C ILE A 80 4.11 2.30 0.24
N ALA A 81 2.81 2.11 0.46
CA ALA A 81 2.25 1.86 1.80
C ALA A 81 2.83 0.57 2.42
N ASN A 82 2.91 -0.51 1.63
CA ASN A 82 3.54 -1.75 2.06
C ASN A 82 5.02 -1.59 2.38
N PHE A 83 5.76 -0.81 1.58
CA PHE A 83 7.14 -0.46 1.90
C PHE A 83 7.24 0.29 3.23
N GLY A 84 6.36 1.26 3.48
CA GLY A 84 6.28 1.99 4.74
C GLY A 84 6.05 1.08 5.94
N PHE A 85 5.11 0.13 5.84
CA PHE A 85 4.87 -0.90 6.86
C PHE A 85 6.14 -1.69 7.20
N TYR A 86 6.85 -2.17 6.17
CA TYR A 86 8.07 -2.94 6.39
C TYR A 86 9.26 -2.08 6.85
N ASP A 87 9.34 -0.81 6.49
CA ASP A 87 10.35 0.11 7.03
C ASP A 87 10.12 0.36 8.53
N ALA A 88 8.87 0.61 8.94
CA ALA A 88 8.50 0.71 10.35
C ALA A 88 8.84 -0.58 11.11
N PHE A 89 8.49 -1.74 10.55
CA PHE A 89 8.79 -3.05 11.14
C PHE A 89 10.30 -3.27 11.31
N ARG A 90 11.10 -3.00 10.27
CA ARG A 90 12.56 -3.13 10.33
C ARG A 90 13.20 -2.26 11.40
N ARG A 91 12.69 -1.05 11.60
CA ARG A 91 13.26 -0.06 12.53
C ARG A 91 12.80 -0.23 13.97
N GLY A 92 11.72 -0.97 14.21
CA GLY A 92 11.08 -0.96 15.53
C GLY A 92 10.33 0.35 15.80
N ASP A 93 9.92 1.07 14.76
CA ASP A 93 9.29 2.39 14.91
C ASP A 93 7.78 2.23 15.15
N LEU A 94 7.41 2.18 16.43
CA LEU A 94 6.02 2.07 16.84
C LEU A 94 5.19 3.29 16.45
N ALA A 95 5.75 4.49 16.47
CA ALA A 95 5.00 5.70 16.12
C ALA A 95 4.63 5.68 14.63
N MET A 96 5.57 5.29 13.76
CA MET A 96 5.31 5.10 12.35
C MET A 96 4.29 3.97 12.11
N MET A 97 4.45 2.83 12.77
CA MET A 97 3.49 1.71 12.66
C MET A 97 2.08 2.14 13.07
N GLN A 98 1.93 2.88 14.17
CA GLN A 98 0.65 3.41 14.64
C GLN A 98 -0.07 4.30 13.62
N ASN A 99 0.69 5.05 12.82
CA ASN A 99 0.13 5.95 11.81
C ASN A 99 -0.23 5.23 10.51
N LEU A 100 0.39 4.09 10.23
CA LEU A 100 0.11 3.32 9.01
C LEU A 100 -1.19 2.51 9.10
N TRP A 101 -1.61 2.12 10.30
CA TRP A 101 -2.81 1.32 10.50
C TRP A 101 -4.09 2.16 10.48
N VAL A 102 -5.14 1.62 9.87
CA VAL A 102 -6.51 2.13 10.02
C VAL A 102 -6.89 2.14 11.50
N LYS A 103 -7.45 3.25 11.97
CA LYS A 103 -7.89 3.45 13.35
C LYS A 103 -9.36 3.08 13.48
N GLY A 104 -9.64 1.80 13.66
CA GLY A 104 -11.01 1.29 13.82
C GLY A 104 -11.07 -0.08 14.49
N ASP A 105 -12.27 -0.60 14.66
CA ASP A 105 -12.51 -1.93 15.23
C ASP A 105 -12.45 -3.04 14.18
N ASP A 106 -12.72 -2.71 12.91
CA ASP A 106 -12.80 -3.65 11.78
C ASP A 106 -11.42 -4.02 11.18
N VAL A 107 -10.33 -3.76 11.90
CA VAL A 107 -8.96 -4.14 11.51
C VAL A 107 -8.55 -5.47 12.15
N CYS A 108 -7.67 -6.22 11.47
CA CYS A 108 -7.23 -7.53 11.93
C CYS A 108 -5.73 -7.77 11.74
N CYS A 109 -5.10 -8.46 12.69
CA CYS A 109 -3.72 -8.90 12.62
C CYS A 109 -3.60 -10.37 13.01
N VAL A 110 -2.89 -11.17 12.22
CA VAL A 110 -2.46 -12.52 12.56
C VAL A 110 -0.94 -12.55 12.47
N HIS A 111 -0.31 -12.63 13.65
CA HIS A 111 1.11 -12.88 13.76
C HIS A 111 1.41 -14.36 13.51
N PRO A 112 2.65 -14.69 13.12
CA PRO A 112 3.09 -16.06 12.91
C PRO A 112 2.67 -17.04 14.01
N GLY A 113 1.90 -18.09 13.67
CA GLY A 113 1.46 -19.11 14.62
C GLY A 113 0.52 -18.62 15.74
N GLY A 114 0.01 -17.39 15.65
CA GLY A 114 -0.91 -16.79 16.60
C GLY A 114 -2.38 -16.88 16.20
N ASN A 115 -3.25 -16.47 17.13
CA ASN A 115 -4.68 -16.26 16.85
C ASN A 115 -4.91 -14.89 16.19
N GLY A 116 -6.07 -14.71 15.57
CA GLY A 116 -6.52 -13.42 15.06
C GLY A 116 -6.70 -12.39 16.18
N ILE A 117 -6.20 -11.19 15.93
CA ILE A 117 -6.29 -10.02 16.82
C ILE A 117 -7.12 -8.96 16.09
N SER A 118 -8.24 -8.56 16.69
CA SER A 118 -9.15 -7.55 16.13
C SER A 118 -9.07 -6.22 16.88
N GLY A 119 -9.26 -5.13 16.14
CA GLY A 119 -9.30 -3.77 16.66
C GLY A 119 -7.92 -3.14 16.86
N TYR A 120 -7.82 -1.86 16.50
CA TYR A 120 -6.56 -1.10 16.44
C TYR A 120 -5.74 -1.18 17.73
N ASP A 121 -6.37 -0.95 18.89
CA ASP A 121 -5.66 -0.93 20.18
C ASP A 121 -5.03 -2.28 20.53
N SER A 122 -5.73 -3.38 20.25
CA SER A 122 -5.24 -4.74 20.48
C SER A 122 -4.08 -5.05 19.55
N ILE A 123 -4.17 -4.63 18.28
CA ILE A 123 -3.09 -4.79 17.31
C ILE A 123 -1.85 -3.99 17.72
N MET A 124 -1.99 -2.74 18.16
CA MET A 124 -0.85 -1.94 18.63
C MET A 124 -0.19 -2.53 19.88
N LYS A 125 -0.97 -3.11 20.80
CA LYS A 125 -0.43 -3.87 21.94
C LYS A 125 0.36 -5.10 21.48
N SER A 126 -0.13 -5.81 20.45
CA SER A 126 0.56 -6.97 19.90
C SER A 126 1.91 -6.62 19.25
N TRP A 127 2.00 -5.52 18.49
CA TRP A 127 3.25 -5.06 17.89
C TRP A 127 4.30 -4.71 18.93
N LYS A 128 3.91 -4.09 20.05
CA LYS A 128 4.80 -3.85 21.20
C LYS A 128 5.39 -5.17 21.72
N ILE A 129 4.57 -6.21 21.86
CA ILE A 129 5.02 -7.53 22.34
C ILE A 129 5.95 -8.20 21.32
N VAL A 130 5.62 -8.15 20.02
CA VAL A 130 6.47 -8.69 18.95
C VAL A 130 7.86 -8.06 19.03
N TRP A 131 7.94 -6.74 19.09
CA TRP A 131 9.22 -6.04 19.12
C TRP A 131 10.03 -6.25 20.40
N MET A 132 9.40 -6.56 21.55
CA MET A 132 10.14 -6.96 22.76
C MET A 132 10.95 -8.25 22.57
N ASN A 133 10.63 -9.06 21.56
CA ASN A 133 11.35 -10.31 21.26
C ASN A 133 12.52 -10.14 20.27
N PHE A 134 12.77 -8.91 19.80
CA PHE A 134 13.74 -8.64 18.76
C PHE A 134 14.75 -7.55 19.16
N GLU A 135 15.94 -7.63 18.56
CA GLU A 135 16.92 -6.54 18.56
C GLU A 135 16.85 -5.82 17.21
N PHE A 136 16.97 -4.49 17.22
CA PHE A 136 16.83 -3.65 16.03
C PHE A 136 18.18 -3.14 15.52
N PRO A 137 18.31 -2.89 14.21
CA PRO A 137 17.29 -3.09 13.17
C PRO A 137 17.13 -4.56 12.76
N LEU A 138 15.91 -4.93 12.35
CA LEU A 138 15.63 -6.26 11.81
C LEU A 138 16.06 -6.37 10.35
N GLU A 139 16.59 -7.54 9.99
CA GLU A 139 16.80 -7.92 8.60
C GLU A 139 15.54 -8.61 8.05
N ILE A 140 14.76 -7.88 7.25
CA ILE A 140 13.54 -8.39 6.59
C ILE A 140 13.69 -8.31 5.07
N LYS A 141 13.53 -9.46 4.40
CA LYS A 141 13.52 -9.59 2.93
C LYS A 141 12.14 -10.03 2.45
N LEU A 142 11.66 -9.40 1.38
CA LEU A 142 10.42 -9.81 0.72
C LEU A 142 10.76 -10.50 -0.60
N LYS A 143 10.07 -11.60 -0.90
CA LYS A 143 10.14 -12.29 -2.19
C LYS A 143 8.74 -12.46 -2.76
N ASN A 144 8.65 -12.61 -4.09
CA ASN A 144 7.40 -12.88 -4.80
C ASN A 144 6.29 -11.87 -4.47
N VAL A 145 6.66 -10.59 -4.37
CA VAL A 145 5.71 -9.50 -4.10
C VAL A 145 4.73 -9.37 -5.27
N ARG A 146 3.43 -9.47 -4.97
CA ARG A 146 2.34 -9.24 -5.92
C ARG A 146 1.36 -8.26 -5.32
N VAL A 147 0.92 -7.29 -6.12
CA VAL A 147 -0.04 -6.25 -5.70
C VAL A 147 -1.30 -6.33 -6.54
N HIS A 148 -2.44 -6.15 -5.89
CA HIS A 148 -3.75 -6.11 -6.49
C HIS A 148 -4.52 -4.93 -5.91
N VAL A 149 -5.30 -4.23 -6.74
CA VAL A 149 -6.14 -3.09 -6.33
C VAL A 149 -7.52 -3.24 -6.95
N ARG A 150 -8.55 -2.92 -6.16
CA ARG A 150 -9.96 -2.88 -6.54
C ARG A 150 -10.60 -1.72 -5.79
N GLY A 151 -10.78 -0.59 -6.46
CA GLY A 151 -11.28 0.62 -5.84
C GLY A 151 -10.42 1.06 -4.64
N ASP A 152 -11.05 1.29 -3.49
CA ASP A 152 -10.40 1.73 -2.24
C ASP A 152 -9.69 0.62 -1.46
N PHE A 153 -9.70 -0.61 -1.97
CA PHE A 153 -8.99 -1.73 -1.35
C PHE A 153 -7.86 -2.21 -2.24
N GLY A 154 -6.72 -2.44 -1.62
CA GLY A 154 -5.56 -3.04 -2.25
C GLY A 154 -4.96 -4.10 -1.35
N TYR A 155 -4.32 -5.11 -1.91
CA TYR A 155 -3.57 -6.07 -1.12
C TYR A 155 -2.27 -6.46 -1.77
N VAL A 156 -1.29 -6.73 -0.92
CA VAL A 156 0.03 -7.25 -1.28
C VAL A 156 0.15 -8.65 -0.72
N THR A 157 0.50 -9.60 -1.58
CA THR A 157 0.96 -10.93 -1.15
C THR A 157 2.47 -11.03 -1.32
N CYS A 158 3.17 -11.61 -0.36
CA CYS A 158 4.61 -11.88 -0.49
C CYS A 158 5.07 -13.03 0.40
N MET A 159 6.30 -13.49 0.16
CA MET A 159 7.05 -14.28 1.13
C MET A 159 7.89 -13.33 1.97
N GLU A 160 7.60 -13.26 3.26
CA GLU A 160 8.37 -12.51 4.25
C GLU A 160 9.44 -13.40 4.86
N LEU A 161 10.69 -12.95 4.80
CA LEU A 161 11.82 -13.62 5.46
C LEU A 161 12.39 -12.70 6.52
N VAL A 162 12.34 -13.13 7.79
CA VAL A 162 12.86 -12.39 8.95
C VAL A 162 14.03 -13.16 9.53
N LYS A 163 15.19 -12.51 9.67
CA LYS A 163 16.35 -13.13 10.31
C LYS A 163 16.12 -13.25 11.82
N THR A 164 16.31 -14.43 12.37
CA THR A 164 16.13 -14.66 13.81
C THR A 164 17.30 -14.07 14.59
N THR A 165 17.05 -13.45 15.74
CA THR A 165 18.10 -12.93 16.64
C THR A 165 19.01 -14.02 17.21
N LYS A 166 18.49 -15.24 17.35
CA LYS A 166 19.23 -16.41 17.85
C LYS A 166 19.77 -17.25 16.68
N GLY A 167 20.87 -16.80 16.07
CA GLY A 167 21.61 -17.53 15.03
C GLY A 167 21.49 -16.95 13.61
N SER A 168 21.88 -17.73 12.60
CA SER A 168 21.92 -17.29 11.19
C SER A 168 20.69 -17.74 10.38
N ASN A 169 19.64 -18.23 11.04
CA ASN A 169 18.46 -18.78 10.39
C ASN A 169 17.45 -17.69 10.03
N TRP A 170 16.64 -17.97 9.00
CA TRP A 170 15.56 -17.11 8.54
C TRP A 170 14.23 -17.78 8.82
N GLY A 171 13.33 -17.10 9.54
CA GLY A 171 11.91 -17.42 9.51
C GLY A 171 11.35 -17.04 8.15
N SER A 172 10.42 -17.83 7.61
CA SER A 172 9.81 -17.60 6.29
C SER A 172 8.31 -17.83 6.37
N GLN A 173 7.53 -16.88 5.88
CA GLN A 173 6.06 -16.92 5.97
C GLN A 173 5.41 -16.32 4.74
N PHE A 174 4.23 -16.82 4.40
CA PHE A 174 3.40 -16.17 3.41
C PHE A 174 2.59 -15.07 4.10
N VAL A 175 2.60 -13.88 3.50
CA VAL A 175 1.96 -12.69 4.07
C VAL A 175 0.94 -12.12 3.11
N ILE A 176 -0.22 -11.74 3.65
CA ILE A 176 -1.22 -10.90 2.99
C ILE A 176 -1.34 -9.60 3.80
N ASN A 177 -0.95 -8.48 3.18
CA ASN A 177 -1.18 -7.15 3.72
C ASN A 177 -2.31 -6.50 2.91
N VAL A 178 -3.42 -6.16 3.55
CA VAL A 178 -4.55 -5.46 2.94
C VAL A 178 -4.53 -4.01 3.38
N PHE A 179 -4.76 -3.13 2.42
CA PHE A 179 -4.75 -1.70 2.56
C PHE A 179 -6.11 -1.14 2.16
N GLU A 180 -6.55 -0.15 2.91
CA GLU A 180 -7.74 0.65 2.65
C GLU A 180 -7.31 2.09 2.36
N ARG A 181 -7.90 2.71 1.34
CA ARG A 181 -7.68 4.10 1.01
C ARG A 181 -8.65 4.98 1.77
N ILE A 182 -8.13 5.81 2.67
CA ILE A 182 -8.89 6.76 3.48
C ILE A 182 -8.35 8.16 3.21
N ASN A 183 -9.20 9.09 2.78
CA ASN A 183 -8.82 10.48 2.46
C ASN A 183 -7.61 10.59 1.51
N GLY A 184 -7.56 9.70 0.51
CA GLY A 184 -6.52 9.66 -0.53
C GLY A 184 -5.23 8.95 -0.10
N GLN A 185 -5.16 8.43 1.13
CA GLN A 185 -3.98 7.77 1.68
C GLN A 185 -4.26 6.29 1.99
N TRP A 186 -3.31 5.43 1.63
CA TRP A 186 -3.40 4.00 1.85
C TRP A 186 -2.90 3.63 3.24
N HIS A 187 -3.76 3.02 4.03
CA HIS A 187 -3.50 2.55 5.39
C HIS A 187 -3.65 1.03 5.45
N ILE A 188 -2.83 0.33 6.22
CA ILE A 188 -2.99 -1.11 6.41
C ILE A 188 -4.21 -1.36 7.31
N CYS A 189 -5.09 -2.27 6.91
CA CYS A 189 -6.26 -2.68 7.68
C CYS A 189 -6.21 -4.16 8.08
N ILE A 190 -5.50 -4.99 7.30
CA ILE A 190 -5.28 -6.40 7.63
C ILE A 190 -3.81 -6.78 7.41
N HIS A 191 -3.20 -7.43 8.38
CA HIS A 191 -1.92 -8.13 8.24
C HIS A 191 -2.12 -9.59 8.63
N GLN A 192 -1.83 -10.53 7.73
CA GLN A 192 -1.86 -11.96 8.04
C GLN A 192 -0.58 -12.62 7.59
N ALA A 193 0.17 -13.19 8.55
CA ALA A 193 1.38 -13.96 8.32
C ALA A 193 1.20 -15.40 8.82
N SER A 194 1.59 -16.39 7.99
CA SER A 194 1.51 -17.83 8.31
C SER A 194 2.61 -18.65 7.66
#